data_AF-A0A5C8J172-F1
#
_entry.id   AF-A0A5C8J172-F1
#
_cell.length_a   1.000
_cell.length_b   1.000
_cell.length_c   1.000
_cell.angle_alpha   90.00
_cell.angle_beta   90.00
_cell.angle_gamma   90.00
#
_symmetry.space_group_name_H-M   'P 1'
#
loop_
_entity.id
_entity.type
_entity.pdbx_description
1 polymer ?
#
loop_
_entity_poly.entity_id
_entity_poly.type
_entity_poly.pdbx_seq_one_letter_code
_entity_poly.pdbx_strand_id
1 'polypeptide(L)'
;MEREIKALTVGKFFEKSFRLKSIAKVYSAKHSLKDSKGIDKIGSAKFEPRKTEHFKIIQKKCLNSSYKFSPYLEKLKVKGKNKHPRVISIATIRDKVVLSLLKETLHHAFPECINSKLPNSYIREINSFTFPTTNDKVKFLKVDIEKFFDSIKHDELIIA
;
A
#
# COMPACT_ATOMS: atom_id res chain seq x y z
N MET A 1 4.15 -25.63 -15.10
CA MET A 1 4.03 -24.86 -16.35
C MET A 1 3.32 -23.50 -16.18
N GLU A 2 1.99 -23.40 -16.03
CA GLU A 2 1.31 -22.08 -15.93
C GLU A 2 1.75 -21.22 -14.73
N ARG A 3 1.89 -21.84 -13.55
CA ARG A 3 2.37 -21.14 -12.33
C ARG A 3 3.80 -20.60 -12.49
N GLU A 4 4.67 -21.36 -13.14
CA GLU A 4 6.07 -20.96 -13.38
C GLU A 4 6.16 -19.84 -14.42
N ILE A 5 5.34 -19.88 -15.47
CA ILE A 5 5.25 -18.79 -16.46
C ILE A 5 4.74 -17.51 -15.79
N LYS A 6 3.73 -17.61 -14.92
CA LYS A 6 3.23 -16.47 -14.13
C LYS A 6 4.33 -15.92 -13.22
N ALA A 7 5.05 -16.79 -12.48
CA ALA A 7 6.15 -16.37 -11.61
C ALA A 7 7.28 -15.67 -12.39
N LEU A 8 7.68 -16.22 -13.53
CA LEU A 8 8.70 -15.63 -14.40
C LEU A 8 8.25 -14.25 -14.94
N THR A 9 6.98 -14.12 -15.29
CA THR A 9 6.40 -12.86 -15.78
C THR A 9 6.39 -11.79 -14.68
N VAL A 10 5.97 -12.16 -13.48
CA VAL A 10 5.98 -11.27 -12.31
C VAL A 10 7.41 -10.88 -11.94
N GLY A 11 8.37 -11.81 -11.98
CA GLY A 11 9.79 -11.53 -11.76
C GLY A 11 10.35 -10.49 -12.75
N LYS A 12 10.09 -10.68 -14.06
CA LYS A 12 10.48 -9.69 -15.09
C LYS A 12 9.83 -8.33 -14.86
N PHE A 13 8.55 -8.31 -14.44
CA PHE A 13 7.85 -7.07 -14.11
C PHE A 13 8.49 -6.39 -12.88
N PHE A 14 8.81 -7.15 -11.84
CA PHE A 14 9.51 -6.66 -10.66
C PHE A 14 10.84 -6.01 -11.04
N GLU A 15 11.71 -6.71 -11.76
CA GLU A 15 13.00 -6.17 -12.19
C GLU A 15 12.86 -4.86 -12.99
N LYS A 16 11.86 -4.79 -13.88
CA LYS A 16 11.54 -3.59 -14.65
C LYS A 16 11.05 -2.44 -13.76
N SER A 17 10.25 -2.73 -12.74
CA SER A 17 9.74 -1.74 -11.78
C SER A 17 10.87 -1.13 -10.93
N PHE A 18 11.92 -1.88 -10.64
CA PHE A 18 13.08 -1.41 -9.86
C PHE A 18 14.21 -0.79 -10.70
N ARG A 19 13.98 -0.48 -11.99
CA ARG A 19 14.92 0.35 -12.79
C ARG A 19 14.87 1.81 -12.32
N LEU A 20 16.01 2.51 -12.37
CA LEU A 20 16.12 3.92 -11.94
C LEU A 20 15.04 4.83 -12.56
N LYS A 21 14.73 4.65 -13.86
CA LYS A 21 13.67 5.42 -14.54
C LYS A 21 12.29 5.18 -13.93
N SER A 22 11.97 3.92 -13.62
CA SER A 22 10.70 3.52 -12.99
C SER A 22 10.57 4.05 -11.56
N ILE A 23 11.65 3.93 -10.77
CA ILE A 23 11.75 4.48 -9.41
C ILE A 23 11.51 6.00 -9.44
N ALA A 24 12.22 6.72 -10.32
CA ALA A 24 12.08 8.16 -10.47
C ALA A 24 10.64 8.55 -10.86
N LYS A 25 10.02 7.82 -11.79
CA LYS A 25 8.62 8.04 -12.20
C LYS A 25 7.66 7.90 -11.01
N VAL A 26 7.80 6.84 -10.21
CA VAL A 26 6.94 6.59 -9.04
C VAL A 26 7.15 7.66 -7.96
N TYR A 27 8.40 8.04 -7.70
CA TYR A 27 8.70 9.13 -6.77
C TYR A 27 8.05 10.44 -7.21
N SER A 28 8.28 10.87 -8.46
CA SER A 28 7.74 12.13 -8.99
C SER A 28 6.21 12.15 -8.98
N ALA A 29 5.56 11.04 -9.32
CA ALA A 29 4.10 10.98 -9.41
C ALA A 29 3.40 10.87 -8.04
N LYS A 30 4.01 10.19 -7.06
CA LYS A 30 3.31 9.82 -5.82
C LYS A 30 3.87 10.42 -4.54
N HIS A 31 5.11 10.91 -4.54
CA HIS A 31 5.83 11.24 -3.29
C HIS A 31 6.59 12.58 -3.28
N SER A 32 6.94 13.13 -4.45
CA SER A 32 7.69 14.40 -4.57
C SER A 32 7.08 15.55 -3.75
N LEU A 33 5.76 15.71 -3.83
CA LEU A 33 5.01 16.80 -3.17
C LEU A 33 4.58 16.48 -1.73
N LYS A 34 4.90 15.31 -1.17
CA LYS A 34 4.42 14.88 0.15
C LYS A 34 5.45 15.16 1.25
N ASP A 35 5.19 16.12 2.13
CA ASP A 35 6.11 16.47 3.24
C ASP A 35 5.97 15.58 4.50
N SER A 36 5.52 14.34 4.33
CA SER A 36 5.40 13.40 5.45
C SER A 36 6.74 12.74 5.79
N LYS A 37 7.27 13.05 6.98
CA LYS A 37 8.59 12.60 7.47
C LYS A 37 8.46 11.28 8.23
N GLY A 38 9.35 10.33 7.93
CA GLY A 38 9.44 9.06 8.67
C GLY A 38 10.30 9.19 9.92
N ILE A 39 10.76 8.05 10.45
CA ILE A 39 11.60 8.00 11.65
C ILE A 39 12.94 8.71 11.48
N ASP A 40 13.45 8.77 10.23
CA ASP A 40 14.67 9.47 9.84
C ASP A 40 14.54 11.00 9.81
N LYS A 41 13.31 11.52 10.00
CA LYS A 41 12.96 12.95 9.96
C LYS A 41 13.35 13.63 8.64
N ILE A 42 13.57 12.87 7.56
CA ILE A 42 13.89 13.41 6.24
C ILE A 42 12.57 13.72 5.52
N GLY A 43 12.39 15.00 5.17
CA GLY A 43 11.29 15.49 4.33
C GLY A 43 11.73 15.69 2.88
N SER A 44 10.81 16.06 2.00
CA SER A 44 11.07 16.21 0.56
C SER A 44 12.22 17.17 0.27
N ALA A 45 12.31 18.30 0.99
CA ALA A 45 13.38 19.29 0.81
C ALA A 45 14.80 18.74 1.02
N LYS A 46 14.97 17.78 1.94
CA LYS A 46 16.27 17.12 2.18
C LYS A 46 16.47 15.88 1.32
N PHE A 47 15.38 15.22 0.92
CA PHE A 47 15.42 14.04 0.07
C PHE A 47 15.74 14.42 -1.39
N GLU A 48 15.15 15.49 -1.90
CA GLU A 48 15.21 15.90 -3.32
C GLU A 48 16.65 16.06 -3.84
N PRO A 49 17.56 16.78 -3.14
CA PRO A 49 18.94 16.94 -3.61
C PRO A 49 19.71 15.62 -3.69
N ARG A 50 19.31 14.62 -2.89
CA ARG A 50 19.95 13.30 -2.79
C ARG A 50 19.12 12.17 -3.41
N LYS A 51 18.05 12.49 -4.14
CA LYS A 51 17.10 11.49 -4.64
C LYS A 51 17.76 10.42 -5.50
N THR A 52 18.74 10.81 -6.32
CA THR A 52 19.48 9.89 -7.20
C THR A 52 20.28 8.85 -6.40
N GLU A 53 20.89 9.25 -5.28
CA GLU A 53 21.59 8.33 -4.38
C GLU A 53 20.60 7.33 -3.76
N HIS A 54 19.45 7.84 -3.27
CA HIS A 54 18.40 6.99 -2.73
C HIS A 54 17.84 6.01 -3.76
N PHE A 55 17.67 6.43 -5.02
CA PHE A 55 17.20 5.54 -6.09
C PHE A 55 18.20 4.43 -6.41
N LYS A 56 19.50 4.74 -6.44
CA LYS A 56 20.56 3.73 -6.60
C LYS A 56 20.57 2.73 -5.45
N ILE A 57 20.38 3.21 -4.21
CA ILE A 57 20.27 2.34 -3.03
C ILE A 57 19.04 1.43 -3.14
N ILE A 58 17.87 1.97 -3.50
CA ILE A 58 16.64 1.19 -3.70
C ILE A 58 16.87 0.11 -4.75
N GLN A 59 17.34 0.48 -5.94
CA GLN A 59 17.59 -0.46 -7.03
C GLN A 59 18.54 -1.58 -6.60
N LYS A 60 19.72 -1.22 -6.07
CA LYS A 60 20.73 -2.19 -5.66
C LYS A 60 20.18 -3.15 -4.61
N LYS A 61 19.59 -2.63 -3.54
CA LYS A 61 19.13 -3.42 -2.39
C LYS A 61 17.90 -4.27 -2.67
N CYS A 62 16.97 -3.79 -3.51
CA CYS A 62 15.78 -4.57 -3.85
C CYS A 62 16.10 -5.70 -4.84
N LEU A 63 16.95 -5.44 -5.85
CA LEU A 63 17.30 -6.46 -6.85
C LEU A 63 18.23 -7.55 -6.31
N ASN A 64 18.99 -7.27 -5.25
CA ASN A 64 19.83 -8.27 -4.58
C ASN A 64 19.20 -8.84 -3.30
N SER A 65 17.90 -8.60 -3.08
CA SER A 65 17.15 -9.10 -1.92
C SER A 65 17.72 -8.72 -0.55
N SER A 66 18.45 -7.61 -0.44
CA SER A 66 19.05 -7.12 0.82
C SER A 66 18.35 -5.88 1.40
N TYR A 67 17.23 -5.45 0.80
CA TYR A 67 16.48 -4.30 1.29
C TYR A 67 15.82 -4.63 2.63
N LYS A 68 16.13 -3.84 3.66
CA LYS A 68 15.48 -3.88 4.96
C LYS A 68 14.74 -2.58 5.18
N PHE A 69 13.43 -2.66 5.47
CA PHE A 69 12.62 -1.49 5.78
C PHE A 69 13.08 -0.84 7.08
N SER A 70 12.98 0.48 7.13
CA SER A 70 13.20 1.21 8.37
C SER A 70 12.01 0.99 9.30
N PRO A 71 12.22 1.04 10.63
CA PRO A 71 11.10 1.15 11.57
C PRO A 71 10.19 2.33 11.20
N TYR A 72 8.89 2.16 11.38
CA TYR A 72 7.93 3.22 11.10
C TYR A 72 7.93 4.25 12.23
N LEU A 73 7.70 5.52 11.91
CA LEU A 73 7.41 6.52 12.92
C LEU A 73 5.93 6.40 13.33
N GLU A 74 5.67 6.09 14.58
CA GLU A 74 4.30 6.05 15.12
C GLU A 74 3.84 7.45 15.54
N LYS A 75 2.66 7.84 15.06
CA LYS A 75 2.00 9.10 15.41
C LYS A 75 0.59 8.83 15.91
N LEU A 76 0.28 9.31 17.11
CA LEU A 76 -1.07 9.23 17.66
C LEU A 76 -1.95 10.33 17.05
N LYS A 77 -3.10 9.94 16.50
CA LYS A 77 -4.13 10.83 16.00
C LYS A 77 -5.40 10.71 16.85
N VAL A 78 -5.79 11.80 17.50
CA VAL A 78 -7.01 11.85 18.31
C VAL A 78 -8.24 11.63 17.43
N LYS A 79 -9.19 10.82 17.92
CA LYS A 79 -10.42 10.42 17.20
C LYS A 79 -11.70 11.15 17.68
N GLY A 80 -11.56 12.06 18.64
CA GLY A 80 -12.66 12.77 19.29
C GLY A 80 -12.66 12.53 20.81
N LYS A 81 -13.57 13.22 21.51
CA LYS A 81 -13.74 13.12 22.96
C LYS A 81 -14.04 11.68 23.37
N ASN A 82 -13.37 11.18 24.41
CA ASN A 82 -13.55 9.84 25.00
C ASN A 82 -13.22 8.64 24.08
N LYS A 83 -12.51 8.83 22.96
CA LYS A 83 -12.05 7.74 22.09
C LYS A 83 -10.54 7.58 22.18
N HIS A 84 -10.06 6.33 22.24
CA HIS A 84 -8.63 6.06 22.16
C HIS A 84 -8.03 6.61 20.84
N PRO A 85 -6.83 7.21 20.90
CA PRO A 85 -6.13 7.68 19.70
C PRO A 85 -5.88 6.55 18.70
N ARG A 86 -5.86 6.87 17.41
CA ARG A 86 -5.39 5.96 16.37
C ARG A 86 -3.88 6.07 16.24
N VAL A 87 -3.17 4.95 16.30
CA VAL A 87 -1.77 4.87 15.91
C VAL A 87 -1.68 4.95 14.39
N ILE A 88 -0.85 5.83 13.86
CA ILE A 88 -0.54 5.96 12.44
C ILE A 88 0.95 5.71 12.25
N SER A 89 1.29 4.71 11.45
CA SER A 89 2.66 4.35 11.14
C SER A 89 3.11 5.07 9.86
N ILE A 90 4.16 5.88 9.96
CA ILE A 90 4.68 6.70 8.87
C ILE A 90 6.06 6.18 8.44
N ALA A 91 6.11 5.60 7.24
CA ALA A 91 7.36 5.17 6.60
C ALA A 91 8.24 6.35 6.16
N THR A 92 9.54 6.10 5.98
CA THR A 92 10.47 7.05 5.33
C THR A 92 10.08 7.27 3.87
N ILE A 93 10.55 8.36 3.25
CA ILE A 93 10.28 8.63 1.82
C ILE A 93 10.81 7.49 0.94
N ARG A 94 12.00 6.97 1.27
CA ARG A 94 12.61 5.84 0.55
C ARG A 94 11.73 4.59 0.61
N ASP A 95 11.28 4.23 1.81
CA ASP A 95 10.42 3.07 2.04
C ASP A 95 9.06 3.22 1.35
N LYS A 96 8.48 4.43 1.34
CA LYS A 96 7.24 4.72 0.60
C LYS A 96 7.37 4.48 -0.90
N VAL A 97 8.51 4.81 -1.49
CA VAL A 97 8.79 4.53 -2.90
C VAL A 97 8.85 3.02 -3.14
N VAL A 98 9.58 2.27 -2.29
CA VAL A 98 9.65 0.80 -2.39
C VAL A 98 8.28 0.15 -2.21
N LEU A 99 7.51 0.53 -1.19
CA LEU A 99 6.15 0.04 -0.97
C LEU A 99 5.24 0.32 -2.17
N SER A 100 5.40 1.47 -2.83
CA SER A 100 4.64 1.80 -4.03
C SER A 100 5.01 0.90 -5.20
N LEU A 101 6.30 0.60 -5.39
CA LEU A 101 6.76 -0.31 -6.44
C LEU A 101 6.31 -1.74 -6.19
N LEU A 102 6.44 -2.23 -4.96
CA LEU A 102 5.94 -3.55 -4.55
C LEU A 102 4.44 -3.67 -4.74
N LYS A 103 3.67 -2.63 -4.39
CA LYS A 103 2.24 -2.58 -4.65
C LYS A 103 1.92 -2.76 -6.14
N GLU A 104 2.60 -2.05 -7.04
CA GLU A 104 2.37 -2.22 -8.47
C GLU A 104 2.74 -3.63 -8.94
N THR A 105 3.80 -4.23 -8.41
CA THR A 105 4.16 -5.63 -8.70
C THR A 105 3.08 -6.60 -8.23
N LEU A 106 2.55 -6.43 -7.01
CA LEU A 106 1.47 -7.27 -6.48
C LEU A 106 0.17 -7.09 -7.27
N HIS A 107 -0.16 -5.86 -7.65
CA HIS A 107 -1.29 -5.57 -8.53
C HIS A 107 -1.15 -6.27 -9.89
N HIS A 108 0.06 -6.30 -10.45
CA HIS A 108 0.32 -7.04 -11.68
C HIS A 108 0.20 -8.56 -11.49
N ALA A 109 0.60 -9.08 -10.32
CA ALA A 109 0.53 -10.50 -10.01
C ALA A 109 -0.90 -11.00 -9.72
N PHE A 110 -1.73 -10.16 -9.12
CA PHE A 110 -3.08 -10.51 -8.65
C PHE A 110 -4.12 -9.46 -9.09
N PRO A 111 -4.30 -9.24 -10.41
CA PRO A 111 -5.25 -8.24 -10.91
C PRO A 111 -6.68 -8.48 -10.46
N GLU A 112 -7.07 -9.75 -10.27
CA GLU A 112 -8.39 -10.18 -9.79
C GLU A 112 -8.68 -9.77 -8.35
N CYS A 113 -7.65 -9.58 -7.53
CA CYS A 113 -7.77 -9.19 -6.13
C CYS A 113 -7.86 -7.67 -5.93
N ILE A 114 -7.73 -6.88 -7.00
CA ILE A 114 -7.77 -5.42 -6.92
C ILE A 114 -9.23 -4.96 -6.92
N ASN A 115 -9.68 -4.50 -5.77
CA ASN A 115 -10.97 -3.83 -5.69
C ASN A 115 -10.89 -2.41 -6.30
N SER A 116 -11.43 -2.25 -7.50
CA SER A 116 -11.49 -0.98 -8.22
C SER A 116 -12.80 -0.20 -8.02
N LYS A 117 -13.79 -0.78 -7.31
CA LYS A 117 -15.07 -0.11 -7.09
C LYS A 117 -14.91 1.05 -6.11
N LEU A 118 -15.47 2.19 -6.49
CA LEU A 118 -15.54 3.35 -5.61
C LEU A 118 -16.54 3.10 -4.48
N PRO A 119 -16.34 3.68 -3.28
CA PRO A 119 -17.30 3.59 -2.17
C PRO A 119 -18.73 3.94 -2.57
N ASN A 120 -18.90 4.99 -3.38
CA ASN A 120 -20.21 5.43 -3.87
C ASN A 120 -20.88 4.43 -4.82
N SER A 121 -20.11 3.55 -5.47
CA SER A 121 -20.67 2.47 -6.28
C SER A 121 -21.31 1.40 -5.40
N TYR A 122 -20.68 1.05 -4.26
CA TYR A 122 -21.28 0.13 -3.28
C TYR A 122 -22.59 0.67 -2.70
N ILE A 123 -22.63 1.96 -2.35
CA ILE A 123 -23.85 2.58 -1.83
C ILE A 123 -24.98 2.51 -2.86
N ARG A 124 -24.67 2.79 -4.14
CA ARG A 124 -25.65 2.68 -5.23
C ARG A 124 -26.13 1.25 -5.44
N GLU A 125 -25.23 0.27 -5.43
CA GLU A 125 -25.58 -1.14 -5.54
C GLU A 125 -26.51 -1.59 -4.40
N ILE A 126 -26.18 -1.25 -3.15
CA ILE A 126 -27.02 -1.55 -1.98
C ILE A 126 -28.40 -0.89 -2.14
N ASN A 127 -28.44 0.40 -2.47
CA ASN A 127 -29.71 1.10 -2.68
C ASN A 127 -30.55 0.43 -3.78
N SER A 128 -29.95 0.14 -4.94
CA SER A 128 -30.65 -0.52 -6.05
C SER A 128 -31.16 -1.92 -5.70
N PHE A 129 -30.51 -2.61 -4.76
CA PHE A 129 -30.97 -3.91 -4.26
C PHE A 129 -32.14 -3.80 -3.28
N THR A 130 -32.21 -2.70 -2.50
CA THR A 130 -33.22 -2.52 -1.45
C THR A 130 -34.50 -1.82 -1.90
N PHE A 131 -34.44 -0.93 -2.90
CA PHE A 131 -35.59 -0.10 -3.33
C PHE A 131 -36.65 -0.79 -4.22
N PRO A 132 -36.34 -1.77 -5.10
CA PRO A 132 -37.35 -2.32 -6.01
C PRO A 132 -38.28 -3.37 -5.41
N THR A 133 -37.93 -3.98 -4.27
CA THR A 133 -38.38 -5.36 -4.00
C THR A 133 -39.39 -5.55 -2.87
N THR A 134 -39.57 -4.62 -1.92
CA THR A 134 -40.48 -4.91 -0.78
C THR A 134 -41.05 -3.67 -0.10
N ASN A 135 -42.35 -3.67 0.14
CA ASN A 135 -43.05 -2.82 1.13
C ASN A 135 -42.78 -3.28 2.59
N ASP A 136 -41.79 -4.16 2.77
CA ASP A 136 -41.43 -4.80 4.04
C ASP A 136 -40.19 -4.16 4.66
N LYS A 137 -40.07 -4.33 5.99
CA LYS A 137 -38.93 -3.88 6.79
C LYS A 137 -37.64 -4.57 6.33
N VAL A 138 -36.75 -3.84 5.66
CA VAL A 138 -35.39 -4.29 5.30
C VAL A 138 -34.58 -4.59 6.57
N LYS A 139 -33.99 -5.79 6.64
CA LYS A 139 -33.03 -6.18 7.70
C LYS A 139 -31.65 -6.34 7.07
N PHE A 140 -30.60 -5.95 7.80
CA PHE A 140 -29.22 -6.11 7.35
C PHE A 140 -28.32 -6.65 8.46
N LEU A 141 -27.30 -7.40 8.07
CA LEU A 141 -26.23 -7.85 8.96
C LEU A 141 -25.06 -6.89 8.83
N LYS A 142 -24.62 -6.32 9.95
CA LYS A 142 -23.42 -5.48 10.02
C LYS A 142 -22.32 -6.25 10.75
N VAL A 143 -21.21 -6.48 10.06
CA VAL A 143 -20.00 -7.11 10.60
C VAL A 143 -18.84 -6.12 10.47
N ASP A 144 -17.97 -6.07 11.48
CA ASP A 144 -16.74 -5.27 11.47
C ASP A 144 -15.59 -6.12 12.01
N ILE A 145 -14.37 -5.86 11.53
CA ILE A 145 -13.15 -6.57 11.99
C ILE A 145 -12.36 -5.63 12.89
N GLU A 146 -12.25 -5.99 14.17
CA GLU A 146 -11.44 -5.23 15.10
C GLU A 146 -9.95 -5.36 14.77
N LYS A 147 -9.24 -4.22 14.79
CA LYS A 147 -7.77 -4.13 14.65
C LYS A 147 -7.22 -4.93 13.45
N PHE A 148 -7.91 -4.89 12.31
CA PHE A 148 -7.60 -5.68 11.11
C PHE A 148 -6.11 -5.86 10.82
N PHE A 149 -5.32 -4.77 10.72
CA PHE A 149 -3.88 -4.89 10.42
C PHE A 149 -3.05 -5.45 11.58
N ASP A 150 -3.44 -5.20 12.82
CA ASP A 150 -2.71 -5.67 13.99
C ASP A 150 -3.00 -7.16 14.30
N SER A 151 -4.07 -7.72 13.72
CA SER A 151 -4.49 -9.11 13.92
C SER A 151 -4.09 -10.06 12.79
N ILE A 152 -3.42 -9.58 11.73
CA ILE A 152 -2.96 -10.44 10.64
C ILE A 152 -1.80 -11.31 11.13
N LYS A 153 -1.97 -12.63 11.06
CA LYS A 153 -0.88 -13.58 11.31
C LYS A 153 0.02 -13.67 10.08
N HIS A 154 1.29 -13.33 10.26
CA HIS A 154 2.24 -13.31 9.13
C HIS A 154 2.51 -14.68 8.54
N ASP A 155 2.51 -15.75 9.35
CA ASP A 155 2.74 -17.13 8.89
C ASP A 155 1.59 -17.65 8.01
N GLU A 156 0.37 -17.12 8.20
CA GLU A 156 -0.77 -17.43 7.32
C GLU A 156 -0.78 -16.53 6.06
N LEU A 157 -0.28 -15.29 6.17
CA LEU A 157 -0.23 -14.33 5.06
C LEU A 157 0.86 -14.65 4.04
N ILE A 158 2.06 -14.99 4.53
CA ILE A 158 3.23 -15.29 3.72
C ILE A 158 3.31 -16.81 3.65
N ILE A 159 2.82 -17.39 2.55
CA ILE A 159 3.01 -18.81 2.28
C ILE A 159 4.52 -19.05 2.21
N ALA A 160 5.05 -19.79 3.19
CA ALA A 160 6.43 -20.25 3.23
C ALA A 160 6.72 -21.30 2.14
#